data_AF-A0A1I6XJZ2-F1
#
_entry.id   AF-A0A1I6XJZ2-F1
#
_cell.length_a   1.000
_cell.length_b   1.000
_cell.length_c   1.000
_cell.angle_alpha   90.00
_cell.angle_beta   90.00
_cell.angle_gamma   90.00
#
_symmetry.space_group_name_H-M   'P 1'
#
loop_
_entity.id
_entity.type
_entity.pdbx_description
1 polymer ?
#
loop_
_entity_poly.entity_id
_entity_poly.type
_entity_poly.pdbx_seq_one_letter_code
_entity_poly.pdbx_strand_id
1 'polypeptide(L)'
;MKHYNCPYCHAYLNAAGYIALGVKKPHGNSGVILLSEEIGDYTTKINPKLDIHEGELTHFHCPSCTESLHLPSDERLVRILKTDSNGVEHTVIFSAINGERSTYLISDERQLTFGEHALKFMDPEWYLKL
;
A
#
# COMPACT_ATOMS: atom_id res chain seq x y z
N MET A 1 6.70 -11.29 15.45
CA MET A 1 7.23 -9.99 15.00
C MET A 1 6.43 -9.56 13.78
N LYS A 2 5.85 -8.36 13.77
CA LYS A 2 5.08 -7.90 12.61
C LYS A 2 6.01 -7.55 11.45
N HIS A 3 5.64 -7.90 10.23
CA HIS A 3 6.38 -7.54 9.04
C HIS A 3 5.46 -7.48 7.82
N TYR A 4 5.94 -6.79 6.78
CA TYR A 4 5.27 -6.50 5.54
C TYR A 4 6.17 -6.91 4.39
N ASN A 5 5.58 -7.52 3.36
CA ASN A 5 6.34 -8.11 2.28
C ASN A 5 5.76 -7.73 0.92
N CYS A 6 6.66 -7.67 -0.06
CA CYS A 6 6.26 -7.63 -1.45
C CYS A 6 5.50 -8.92 -1.83
N PRO A 7 4.33 -8.84 -2.49
CA PRO A 7 3.59 -10.03 -2.90
C PRO A 7 4.24 -10.80 -4.07
N TYR A 8 5.26 -10.22 -4.72
CA TYR A 8 5.93 -10.82 -5.88
C TYR A 8 7.26 -11.49 -5.54
N CYS A 9 8.06 -10.88 -4.67
CA CYS A 9 9.41 -11.39 -4.32
C CYS A 9 9.60 -11.66 -2.83
N HIS A 10 8.56 -11.44 -2.01
CA HIS A 10 8.58 -11.62 -0.55
C HIS A 10 9.63 -10.81 0.21
N ALA A 11 10.30 -9.84 -0.44
CA ALA A 11 11.23 -8.93 0.22
C ALA A 11 10.53 -8.16 1.36
N TYR A 12 11.20 -8.04 2.50
CA TYR A 12 10.74 -7.23 3.63
C TYR A 12 10.70 -5.75 3.23
N LEU A 13 9.56 -5.11 3.49
CA LEU A 13 9.30 -3.71 3.16
C LEU A 13 9.46 -2.79 4.38
N ASN A 14 9.57 -3.34 5.58
CA ASN A 14 9.76 -2.57 6.81
C ASN A 14 11.18 -2.06 6.96
N ALA A 15 11.32 -0.77 7.20
CA ALA A 15 12.58 -0.12 7.51
C ALA A 15 12.36 0.99 8.54
N ALA A 16 13.05 0.88 9.68
CA ALA A 16 13.04 1.89 10.74
C ALA A 16 11.63 2.32 11.23
N GLY A 17 10.69 1.36 11.33
CA GLY A 17 9.31 1.61 11.78
C GLY A 17 8.38 2.17 10.70
N TYR A 18 8.78 2.10 9.43
CA TYR A 18 7.98 2.50 8.27
C TYR A 18 7.94 1.39 7.22
N ILE A 19 6.89 1.38 6.41
CA ILE A 19 6.84 0.62 5.16
C ILE A 19 7.48 1.48 4.08
N ALA A 20 8.59 1.03 3.51
CA ALA A 20 9.32 1.73 2.45
C ALA A 20 8.90 1.20 1.07
N LEU A 21 8.28 2.06 0.26
CA LEU A 21 7.85 1.72 -1.10
C LEU A 21 8.52 2.64 -2.12
N GLY A 22 8.81 2.10 -3.29
CA GLY A 22 9.27 2.91 -4.41
C GLY A 22 8.11 3.66 -5.05
N VAL A 23 8.36 4.89 -5.49
CA VAL A 23 7.43 5.71 -6.29
C VAL A 23 8.09 6.09 -7.61
N LYS A 24 7.39 5.87 -8.72
CA LYS A 24 7.82 6.31 -10.07
C LYS A 24 6.83 7.33 -10.61
N LYS A 25 7.31 8.45 -11.12
CA LYS A 25 6.47 9.34 -11.96
C LYS A 25 6.63 8.93 -13.42
N PRO A 26 5.57 8.94 -14.24
CA PRO A 26 5.68 8.68 -15.68
C PRO A 26 6.68 9.63 -16.35
N HIS A 27 6.71 10.88 -15.89
CA HIS A 27 7.65 11.91 -16.32
C HIS A 27 8.21 12.64 -15.09
N GLY A 28 9.47 12.38 -14.72
CA GLY A 28 10.17 13.10 -13.67
C GLY A 28 10.94 12.22 -12.70
N ASN A 29 11.10 12.71 -11.47
CA ASN A 29 11.89 12.05 -10.44
C ASN A 29 11.17 10.81 -9.89
N SER A 30 11.93 9.74 -9.66
CA SER A 30 11.50 8.59 -8.85
C SER A 30 12.10 8.70 -7.46
N GLY A 31 11.52 8.01 -6.48
CA GLY A 31 12.07 7.99 -5.14
C GLY A 31 11.38 6.99 -4.23
N VAL A 32 11.51 7.22 -2.93
CA VAL A 32 10.96 6.33 -1.90
C VAL A 32 9.99 7.12 -1.04
N ILE A 33 8.86 6.50 -0.74
CA ILE A 33 7.89 6.98 0.24
C ILE A 33 7.91 6.02 1.45
N LEU A 34 7.83 6.61 2.64
CA LEU A 34 7.73 5.88 3.90
C LEU A 34 6.30 6.05 4.42
N LEU A 35 5.60 4.93 4.63
CA LEU A 35 4.25 4.88 5.19
C LEU A 35 4.31 4.37 6.63
N SER A 36 3.40 4.81 7.49
CA SER A 36 3.28 4.23 8.84
C SER A 36 3.02 2.72 8.77
N GLU A 37 3.62 1.97 9.70
CA GLU A 37 3.34 0.55 9.90
C GLU A 37 2.10 0.29 10.77
N GLU A 38 1.49 1.35 11.30
CA GLU A 38 0.24 1.25 12.07
C GLU A 38 -0.95 1.39 11.12
N ILE A 39 -1.77 0.35 11.04
CA ILE A 39 -2.95 0.35 10.16
C ILE A 39 -3.94 1.43 10.61
N GLY A 40 -4.37 2.28 9.67
CA GLY A 40 -5.23 3.43 9.94
C GLY A 40 -4.47 4.72 10.28
N ASP A 41 -3.14 4.65 10.45
CA ASP A 41 -2.28 5.83 10.49
C ASP A 41 -1.79 6.16 9.07
N TYR A 42 -2.20 7.32 8.58
CA TYR A 42 -1.88 7.81 7.24
C TYR A 42 -0.68 8.76 7.22
N THR A 43 0.14 8.75 8.27
CA THR A 43 1.39 9.51 8.31
C THR A 43 2.35 8.98 7.26
N THR A 44 2.82 9.87 6.39
CA THR A 44 3.80 9.54 5.35
C THR A 44 5.02 10.46 5.42
N LYS A 45 6.17 9.97 4.96
CA LYS A 45 7.37 10.78 4.72
C LYS A 45 7.84 10.57 3.30
N ILE A 46 8.06 11.67 2.60
CA ILE A 46 8.52 11.67 1.21
C ILE A 46 9.44 12.88 1.00
N ASN A 47 10.36 12.78 0.04
CA ASN A 47 11.14 13.94 -0.37
C ASN A 47 10.20 14.95 -1.05
N PRO A 48 10.14 16.23 -0.60
CA PRO A 48 9.26 17.23 -1.20
C PRO A 48 9.51 17.45 -2.70
N LYS A 49 10.71 17.14 -3.21
CA LYS A 49 11.06 17.23 -4.64
C LYS A 49 10.38 16.19 -5.54
N LEU A 50 9.68 15.21 -4.98
CA LEU A 50 8.85 14.29 -5.76
C LEU A 50 7.58 14.97 -6.29
N ASP A 51 7.09 16.01 -5.59
CA ASP A 51 5.97 16.86 -6.00
C ASP A 51 4.77 16.05 -6.50
N ILE A 52 4.10 15.39 -5.55
CA ILE A 52 2.88 14.60 -5.78
C ILE A 52 1.71 15.45 -5.30
N HIS A 53 0.80 15.78 -6.20
CA HIS A 53 -0.32 16.66 -5.88
C HIS A 53 -1.50 15.90 -5.28
N GLU A 54 -2.37 16.60 -4.55
CA GLU A 54 -3.60 16.00 -4.01
C GLU A 54 -4.51 15.54 -5.14
N GLY A 55 -5.06 14.32 -5.02
CA GLY A 55 -5.85 13.66 -6.06
C GLY A 55 -5.04 12.97 -7.16
N GLU A 56 -3.71 13.05 -7.13
CA GLU A 56 -2.84 12.40 -8.12
C GLU A 56 -2.66 10.91 -7.82
N LEU A 57 -2.67 10.08 -8.86
CA LEU A 57 -2.33 8.65 -8.77
C LEU A 57 -0.82 8.47 -8.59
N THR A 58 -0.43 7.87 -7.47
CA THR A 58 0.97 7.55 -7.17
C THR A 58 1.30 6.15 -7.65
N HIS A 59 2.34 5.97 -8.49
CA HIS A 59 2.73 4.64 -8.96
C HIS A 59 3.73 3.96 -8.01
N PHE A 60 3.21 3.06 -7.18
CA PHE A 60 3.95 2.27 -6.20
C PHE A 60 4.59 1.02 -6.80
N HIS A 61 5.83 0.77 -6.42
CA HIS A 61 6.56 -0.43 -6.81
C HIS A 61 7.39 -0.98 -5.64
N CYS A 62 7.72 -2.28 -5.72
CA CYS A 62 8.62 -2.88 -4.77
C CYS A 62 10.04 -2.29 -4.92
N PRO A 63 10.67 -1.79 -3.86
CA PRO A 63 12.04 -1.26 -3.94
C PRO A 63 13.08 -2.34 -4.24
N SER A 64 12.77 -3.62 -4.01
CA SER A 64 13.69 -4.74 -4.25
C SER A 64 13.59 -5.34 -5.65
N CYS A 65 12.38 -5.64 -6.13
CA CYS A 65 12.18 -6.32 -7.43
C CYS A 65 11.59 -5.41 -8.51
N THR A 66 11.25 -4.16 -8.18
CA THR A 66 10.69 -3.14 -9.09
C THR A 66 9.31 -3.43 -9.68
N GLU A 67 8.71 -4.58 -9.36
CA GLU A 67 7.34 -4.93 -9.73
C GLU A 67 6.33 -3.89 -9.23
N SER A 68 5.32 -3.65 -10.06
CA SER A 68 4.18 -2.79 -9.70
C SER A 68 3.43 -3.43 -8.55
N LEU A 69 3.16 -2.67 -7.49
CA LEU A 69 2.36 -3.15 -6.36
C LEU A 69 0.86 -2.92 -6.56
N HIS A 70 0.47 -2.36 -7.71
CA HIS A 70 -0.92 -2.09 -8.03
C HIS A 70 -1.70 -3.36 -8.35
N LEU A 71 -2.98 -3.38 -8.00
CA LEU A 71 -3.87 -4.47 -8.39
C LEU A 71 -4.12 -4.44 -9.90
N PRO A 72 -4.03 -5.58 -10.60
CA PRO A 72 -4.38 -5.66 -12.03
C PRO A 72 -5.85 -5.30 -12.33
N SER A 73 -6.75 -5.46 -11.34
CA SER A 73 -8.18 -5.17 -11.47
C SER A 73 -8.52 -3.68 -11.28
N ASP A 74 -7.69 -2.93 -10.54
CA ASP A 74 -7.87 -1.51 -10.30
C ASP A 74 -6.53 -0.87 -9.92
N GLU A 75 -5.96 -0.09 -10.85
CA GLU A 75 -4.68 0.58 -10.63
C GLU A 75 -4.73 1.64 -9.52
N ARG A 76 -5.90 2.01 -9.00
CA ARG A 76 -6.00 2.92 -7.85
C ARG A 76 -5.75 2.21 -6.53
N LEU A 77 -5.63 0.88 -6.52
CA LEU A 77 -5.43 0.07 -5.34
C LEU A 77 -4.04 -0.59 -5.36
N VAL A 78 -3.37 -0.58 -4.22
CA VAL A 78 -2.03 -1.16 -4.01
C VAL A 78 -2.12 -2.31 -3.04
N ARG A 79 -1.43 -3.42 -3.31
CA ARG A 79 -1.42 -4.62 -2.48
C ARG A 79 -0.03 -4.91 -1.93
N ILE A 80 0.05 -5.13 -0.62
CA ILE A 80 1.21 -5.70 0.08
C ILE A 80 0.76 -6.78 1.05
N LEU A 81 1.69 -7.66 1.45
CA LEU A 81 1.43 -8.69 2.46
C LEU A 81 1.81 -8.17 3.83
N LYS A 82 1.11 -8.60 4.88
CA LYS A 82 1.40 -8.32 6.28
C LYS A 82 1.29 -9.60 7.09
N THR A 83 2.33 -9.95 7.82
CA THR A 83 2.27 -10.97 8.87
C THR A 83 2.20 -10.27 10.22
N ASP A 84 1.20 -10.60 11.03
CA ASP A 84 1.03 -9.99 12.35
C ASP A 84 1.94 -10.61 13.44
N SER A 85 1.79 -10.15 14.68
CA SER A 85 2.58 -10.66 15.80
C SER A 85 2.34 -12.13 16.11
N ASN A 86 1.16 -12.66 15.75
CA ASN A 86 0.75 -14.04 15.97
C ASN A 86 1.14 -14.95 14.80
N GLY A 87 1.77 -14.40 13.75
CA GLY A 87 2.16 -15.15 12.56
C GLY A 87 1.04 -15.32 11.54
N VAL A 88 -0.09 -14.65 11.71
CA VAL A 88 -1.21 -14.71 10.75
C VAL A 88 -0.90 -13.77 9.59
N GLU A 89 -1.06 -14.27 8.36
CA GLU A 89 -0.90 -13.49 7.14
C GLU A 89 -2.19 -12.76 6.79
N HIS A 90 -2.02 -11.52 6.32
CA HIS A 90 -3.07 -10.64 5.89
C HIS A 90 -2.64 -9.97 4.59
N THR A 91 -3.61 -9.77 3.70
CA THR A 91 -3.44 -8.89 2.54
C THR A 91 -3.83 -7.47 2.94
N VAL A 92 -2.92 -6.52 2.76
CA VAL A 92 -3.18 -5.09 2.97
C VAL A 92 -3.38 -4.44 1.61
N ILE A 93 -4.51 -3.76 1.45
CA ILE A 93 -4.85 -2.99 0.26
C ILE A 93 -5.12 -1.55 0.64
N PHE A 94 -4.55 -0.59 -0.09
CA PHE A 94 -4.76 0.84 0.18
C PHE A 94 -4.84 1.65 -1.11
N SER A 95 -5.45 2.85 -1.05
CA SER A 95 -5.53 3.74 -2.20
C SER A 95 -4.17 4.32 -2.58
N ALA A 96 -3.89 4.32 -3.88
CA ALA A 96 -2.75 4.99 -4.48
C ALA A 96 -2.98 6.48 -4.75
N ILE A 97 -4.18 6.99 -4.53
CA ILE A 97 -4.51 8.40 -4.75
C ILE A 97 -4.04 9.23 -3.57
N ASN A 98 -3.18 10.21 -3.83
CA ASN A 98 -2.70 11.09 -2.78
C ASN A 98 -3.86 11.90 -2.16
N GLY A 99 -3.92 11.94 -0.83
CA GLY A 99 -5.04 12.51 -0.07
C GLY A 99 -6.17 11.50 0.23
N GLU A 100 -6.22 10.35 -0.43
CA GLU A 100 -7.20 9.32 -0.11
C GLU A 100 -6.74 8.41 1.03
N ARG A 101 -7.57 8.38 2.08
CA ARG A 101 -7.37 7.56 3.28
C ARG A 101 -8.33 6.38 3.28
N SER A 102 -7.93 5.32 2.61
CA SER A 102 -8.62 4.03 2.64
C SER A 102 -7.61 2.90 2.75
N THR A 103 -7.87 1.99 3.70
CA THR A 103 -7.06 0.79 3.90
C THR A 103 -7.97 -0.37 4.23
N TYR A 104 -7.73 -1.51 3.57
CA TYR A 104 -8.44 -2.77 3.76
C TYR A 104 -7.41 -3.80 4.23
N LEU A 105 -7.71 -4.46 5.33
CA LEU A 105 -6.94 -5.59 5.84
C LEU A 105 -7.79 -6.84 5.66
N ILE A 106 -7.33 -7.75 4.80
CA ILE A 106 -8.06 -8.94 4.40
C ILE A 106 -7.33 -10.17 4.92
N SER A 107 -8.07 -11.04 5.58
CA SER A 107 -7.67 -12.38 6.00
C SER A 107 -8.69 -13.39 5.51
N ASP A 108 -8.40 -14.68 5.62
CA ASP A 108 -9.33 -15.75 5.23
C ASP A 108 -10.70 -15.65 5.92
N GLU A 109 -10.74 -15.11 7.13
CA GLU A 109 -11.96 -15.05 7.95
C GLU A 109 -12.65 -13.69 7.94
N ARG A 110 -11.89 -12.60 7.72
CA ARG A 110 -12.37 -11.24 8.00
C ARG A 110 -11.73 -10.20 7.09
N GLN A 111 -12.55 -9.18 6.78
CA GLN A 111 -12.11 -7.91 6.21
C GLN A 111 -12.31 -6.80 7.24
N LEU A 112 -11.24 -6.06 7.53
CA LEU A 112 -11.30 -4.83 8.33
C LEU A 112 -11.01 -3.63 7.42
N THR A 113 -11.73 -2.54 7.65
CA THR A 113 -11.62 -1.32 6.84
C THR A 113 -11.30 -0.12 7.72
N PHE A 114 -10.39 0.72 7.24
CA PHE A 114 -9.86 1.90 7.94
C PHE A 114 -9.86 3.12 7.02
N GLY A 115 -10.00 4.31 7.63
CA GLY A 115 -9.94 5.61 6.96
C GLY A 115 -11.29 6.17 6.52
N GLU A 116 -11.37 7.50 6.37
CA GLU A 116 -12.63 8.19 6.03
C GLU A 116 -13.12 7.94 4.59
N HIS A 117 -12.21 7.51 3.71
CA HIS A 117 -12.50 7.17 2.32
C HIS A 117 -12.73 5.66 2.12
N ALA A 118 -12.74 4.88 3.19
CA ALA A 118 -13.02 3.45 3.24
C ALA A 118 -14.23 2.99 2.42
N LEU A 119 -15.30 3.79 2.43
CA LEU A 119 -16.56 3.44 1.77
C LEU A 119 -16.46 3.53 0.24
N LYS A 120 -15.45 4.22 -0.32
CA LYS A 120 -15.31 4.43 -1.77
C LYS A 120 -15.06 3.14 -2.56
N PHE A 121 -14.40 2.14 -1.95
CA PHE A 121 -14.09 0.86 -2.58
C PHE A 121 -14.72 -0.34 -1.86
N MET A 122 -15.73 -0.09 -1.01
CA MET A 122 -16.35 -1.13 -0.17
C MET A 122 -17.19 -2.16 -0.94
N ASP A 123 -17.47 -1.93 -2.22
CA ASP A 123 -18.03 -2.93 -3.13
C ASP A 123 -17.57 -2.66 -4.56
N PRO A 124 -16.71 -3.53 -5.16
CA PRO A 124 -17.08 -4.36 -6.34
C PRO A 124 -16.11 -5.55 -6.65
N GLU A 125 -16.44 -6.81 -6.40
CA GLU A 125 -15.79 -8.05 -6.97
C GLU A 125 -14.24 -8.24 -6.91
N TRP A 126 -13.40 -7.24 -6.62
CA TRP A 126 -11.94 -7.29 -6.79
C TRP A 126 -11.26 -8.21 -5.78
N TYR A 127 -11.88 -8.41 -4.61
CA TYR A 127 -11.37 -9.32 -3.59
C TYR A 127 -11.64 -10.80 -3.92
N LEU A 128 -12.57 -11.11 -4.84
CA LEU A 128 -12.86 -12.48 -5.27
C LEU A 128 -11.81 -13.04 -6.25
N LYS A 129 -10.86 -12.21 -6.71
CA LYS A 129 -9.86 -12.54 -7.73
C LYS A 129 -8.41 -12.33 -7.26
N LEU A 130 -8.18 -12.23 -5.95
CA LEU A 130 -6.86 -11.98 -5.35
C LEU A 130 -5.88 -13.13 -5.58
#